data_AF-J3NZW8-F1
#
_entry.id   AF-J3NZW8-F1
#
_cell.length_a   1.000
_cell.length_b   1.000
_cell.length_c   1.000
_cell.angle_alpha   90.00
_cell.angle_beta   90.00
_cell.angle_gamma   90.00
#
_symmetry.space_group_name_H-M   'P 1'
#
loop_
_entity.id
_entity.type
_entity.pdbx_description
1 polymer ?
#
loop_
_entity_poly.entity_id
_entity_poly.type
_entity_poly.pdbx_seq_one_letter_code
_entity_poly.pdbx_strand_id
1 'polypeptide(L)'
;MPAPTTTVVASVEKLRVFLSSISHRSTLYLDLEGRNLSRNGTFDILTALVRPTKKTSLIDVHTLADTAFTTANGADRTLKGILGDPDVPKYFWGVRNDADALWSHHRVRLAGVTDVQLLENATRRANKTRLWGLNMAVKRHLKPRQEVLGPGSRPRRASVPSWMLTRTCSRVGPWLPGSSGTAPTT
;
A
#
# COMPACT_ATOMS: atom_id res chain seq x y z
N MET A 1 -5.27 -1.72 29.43
CA MET A 1 -5.59 -0.90 28.24
C MET A 1 -6.82 -1.51 27.58
N PRO A 2 -7.93 -0.78 27.40
CA PRO A 2 -9.05 -1.29 26.61
C PRO A 2 -8.57 -1.62 25.20
N ALA A 3 -9.11 -2.68 24.60
CA ALA A 3 -8.76 -3.07 23.25
C ALA A 3 -9.10 -1.93 22.28
N PRO A 4 -8.24 -1.62 21.30
CA PRO A 4 -8.54 -0.59 20.31
C PRO A 4 -9.81 -0.97 19.56
N THR A 5 -10.85 -0.15 19.67
CA THR A 5 -12.12 -0.35 18.97
C THR A 5 -11.91 -0.08 17.49
N THR A 6 -12.13 -1.10 16.66
CA THR A 6 -12.12 -0.97 15.19
C THR A 6 -13.54 -0.77 14.69
N THR A 7 -13.75 0.22 13.83
CA THR A 7 -15.07 0.51 13.22
C THR A 7 -15.14 -0.06 11.81
N VAL A 8 -16.17 -0.86 11.52
CA VAL A 8 -16.46 -1.33 10.16
C VAL A 8 -17.30 -0.30 9.42
N VAL A 9 -16.82 0.12 8.25
CA VAL A 9 -17.42 1.11 7.36
C VAL A 9 -17.94 0.39 6.11
N ALA A 10 -19.21 -0.02 6.15
CA ALA A 10 -19.88 -0.77 5.07
C ALA A 10 -21.15 -0.06 4.56
N SER A 11 -21.37 1.20 4.96
CA SER A 11 -22.48 2.03 4.46
C SER A 11 -21.99 3.44 4.16
N VAL A 12 -22.75 4.16 3.32
CA VAL A 12 -22.46 5.54 2.92
C VAL A 12 -22.44 6.48 4.14
N GLU A 13 -23.34 6.30 5.11
CA GLU A 13 -23.39 7.11 6.33
C GLU A 13 -22.12 6.94 7.15
N LYS A 14 -21.67 5.69 7.36
CA LYS A 14 -20.44 5.40 8.08
C LYS A 14 -19.21 5.91 7.32
N LEU A 15 -19.24 5.85 5.99
CA LEU A 15 -18.15 6.37 5.15
C LEU A 15 -18.02 7.88 5.31
N ARG A 16 -19.14 8.62 5.31
CA ARG A 16 -19.14 10.07 5.58
C ARG A 16 -18.57 10.40 6.96
N VAL A 17 -18.95 9.63 7.99
CA VAL A 17 -18.39 9.78 9.35
C VAL A 17 -16.88 9.54 9.35
N PHE A 18 -16.41 8.50 8.68
CA PHE A 18 -14.98 8.21 8.53
C PHE A 18 -14.24 9.36 7.83
N LEU A 19 -14.73 9.82 6.68
CA LEU A 19 -14.12 10.92 5.90
C LEU A 19 -14.02 12.21 6.73
N SER A 20 -15.06 12.56 7.47
CA SER A 20 -15.08 13.73 8.36
C SER A 20 -14.10 13.62 9.55
N SER A 21 -13.62 12.41 9.87
CA SER A 21 -12.60 12.22 10.91
C SER A 21 -11.17 12.52 10.44
N ILE A 22 -10.95 12.63 9.13
CA ILE A 22 -9.65 12.91 8.53
C ILE A 22 -9.50 14.43 8.35
N SER A 23 -8.55 15.04 9.04
CA SER A 23 -8.22 16.47 8.90
C SER A 23 -7.02 16.69 7.97
N HIS A 24 -6.71 17.93 7.64
CA HIS A 24 -5.47 18.29 6.91
C HIS A 24 -4.19 17.96 7.69
N ARG A 25 -4.28 17.79 9.02
CA ARG A 25 -3.15 17.40 9.88
C ARG A 25 -3.08 15.90 10.09
N SER A 26 -4.00 15.15 9.49
CA SER A 26 -4.09 13.72 9.71
C SER A 26 -3.00 12.99 8.94
N THR A 27 -2.48 11.95 9.58
CA THR A 27 -1.60 10.98 8.94
C THR A 27 -2.32 9.66 8.88
N LEU A 28 -2.25 8.99 7.73
CA LEU A 28 -2.92 7.72 7.49
C LEU A 28 -1.90 6.58 7.46
N TYR A 29 -2.18 5.50 8.16
CA TYR A 29 -1.51 4.20 7.97
C TYR A 29 -2.52 3.27 7.33
N LEU A 30 -2.15 2.73 6.17
CA LEU A 30 -3.08 2.05 5.27
C LEU A 30 -2.56 0.66 4.92
N ASP A 31 -3.49 -0.26 4.75
CA ASP A 31 -3.25 -1.62 4.32
C ASP A 31 -4.48 -2.10 3.53
N LEU A 32 -4.28 -2.73 2.37
CA LEU A 32 -5.36 -3.24 1.54
C LEU A 32 -5.30 -4.75 1.50
N GLU A 33 -6.48 -5.37 1.42
CA GLU A 33 -6.62 -6.82 1.35
C GLU A 33 -7.61 -7.23 0.25
N GLY A 34 -7.33 -8.38 -0.35
CA GLY A 34 -8.12 -8.98 -1.41
C GLY A 34 -7.49 -10.26 -1.97
N ARG A 35 -8.20 -10.96 -2.85
CA ARG A 35 -7.70 -12.17 -3.51
C ARG A 35 -6.72 -11.79 -4.61
N ASN A 36 -5.46 -12.19 -4.48
CA ASN A 36 -4.37 -11.84 -5.42
C ASN A 36 -4.26 -10.32 -5.66
N LEU A 37 -4.32 -9.53 -4.58
CA LEU A 37 -4.36 -8.05 -4.62
C LEU A 37 -3.33 -7.47 -5.60
N SER A 38 -3.85 -6.84 -6.66
CA SER A 38 -3.18 -6.14 -7.78
C SER A 38 -4.27 -5.89 -8.84
N ARG A 39 -3.91 -5.43 -10.04
CA ARG A 39 -4.83 -5.21 -11.18
C ARG A 39 -5.66 -6.42 -11.61
N ASN A 40 -5.16 -7.64 -11.41
CA ASN A 40 -5.80 -8.88 -11.85
C ASN A 40 -6.52 -9.63 -10.71
N GLY A 41 -6.48 -9.10 -9.50
CA GLY A 41 -7.12 -9.68 -8.32
C GLY A 41 -8.38 -8.91 -7.92
N THR A 42 -8.75 -9.04 -6.65
CA THR A 42 -9.80 -8.23 -6.02
C THR A 42 -9.19 -7.26 -5.01
N PHE A 43 -9.97 -6.23 -4.71
CA PHE A 43 -9.73 -5.30 -3.61
C PHE A 43 -11.01 -5.25 -2.79
N ASP A 44 -10.99 -5.92 -1.64
CA ASP A 44 -12.19 -6.16 -0.85
C ASP A 44 -12.22 -5.31 0.43
N ILE A 45 -11.05 -5.04 1.03
CA ILE A 45 -10.96 -4.35 2.32
C ILE A 45 -9.84 -3.31 2.29
N LEU A 46 -10.11 -2.11 2.79
CA LEU A 46 -9.09 -1.13 3.16
C LEU A 46 -9.10 -0.92 4.66
N THR A 47 -7.97 -1.14 5.32
CA THR A 47 -7.77 -0.79 6.73
C THR A 47 -7.07 0.57 6.82
N ALA A 48 -7.61 1.47 7.65
CA ALA A 48 -7.06 2.80 7.88
C ALA A 48 -6.93 3.11 9.36
N LEU A 49 -5.72 3.41 9.81
CA LEU A 49 -5.45 4.04 11.10
C LEU A 49 -5.19 5.53 10.89
N VAL A 50 -6.01 6.37 11.52
CA VAL A 50 -5.92 7.83 11.44
C VAL A 50 -5.20 8.38 12.67
N ARG A 51 -4.15 9.17 12.48
CA ARG A 51 -3.48 9.95 13.54
C ARG A 51 -3.88 11.43 13.45
N PRO A 52 -3.88 12.17 14.57
CA PRO A 52 -3.48 11.76 15.92
C PRO A 52 -4.57 11.00 16.72
N THR A 53 -5.80 10.90 16.20
CA THR A 53 -6.96 10.33 16.90
C THR A 53 -6.82 8.84 17.26
N LYS A 54 -5.90 8.12 16.59
CA LYS A 54 -5.67 6.67 16.73
C LYS A 54 -6.93 5.83 16.48
N LYS A 55 -7.84 6.33 15.64
CA LYS A 55 -9.03 5.59 15.23
C LYS A 55 -8.67 4.64 14.09
N THR A 56 -9.04 3.38 14.22
CA THR A 56 -8.89 2.37 13.17
C THR A 56 -10.25 2.08 12.55
N SER A 57 -10.31 2.09 11.23
CA SER A 57 -11.50 1.76 10.46
C SER A 57 -11.17 0.71 9.40
N LEU A 58 -12.10 -0.22 9.22
CA LEU A 58 -12.07 -1.21 8.16
C LEU A 58 -13.16 -0.84 7.17
N ILE A 59 -12.76 -0.37 5.99
CA ILE A 59 -13.67 0.01 4.92
C ILE A 59 -13.91 -1.22 4.05
N ASP A 60 -15.18 -1.60 3.99
CA ASP A 60 -15.65 -2.72 3.19
C ASP A 60 -15.83 -2.25 1.74
N VAL A 61 -14.73 -2.31 0.99
CA VAL A 61 -14.68 -1.92 -0.43
C VAL A 61 -15.44 -2.91 -1.28
N HIS A 62 -15.54 -4.17 -0.86
CA HIS A 62 -16.36 -5.18 -1.52
C HIS A 62 -17.83 -4.75 -1.57
N THR A 63 -18.40 -4.36 -0.44
CA THR A 63 -19.80 -3.91 -0.35
C THR A 63 -20.01 -2.53 -0.97
N LEU A 64 -19.10 -1.59 -0.72
CA LEU A 64 -19.25 -0.21 -1.19
C LEU A 64 -18.87 -0.01 -2.67
N ALA A 65 -18.03 -0.88 -3.24
CA ALA A 65 -17.48 -0.77 -4.58
C ALA A 65 -16.97 0.66 -4.87
N ASP A 66 -17.32 1.23 -6.03
CA ASP A 66 -16.91 2.58 -6.41
C ASP A 66 -17.42 3.67 -5.46
N THR A 67 -18.52 3.44 -4.73
CA THR A 67 -19.05 4.42 -3.78
C THR A 67 -18.09 4.68 -2.62
N ALA A 68 -17.19 3.73 -2.30
CA ALA A 68 -16.12 3.95 -1.33
C ALA A 68 -15.21 5.12 -1.70
N PHE A 69 -15.05 5.37 -3.00
CA PHE A 69 -14.09 6.33 -3.56
C PHE A 69 -14.73 7.59 -4.12
N THR A 70 -16.00 7.53 -4.53
CA THR A 70 -16.73 8.65 -5.16
C THR A 70 -17.65 9.39 -4.19
N THR A 71 -18.06 8.77 -3.08
CA THR A 71 -18.90 9.44 -2.07
C THR A 71 -18.15 10.59 -1.41
N ALA A 72 -18.75 11.78 -1.46
CA ALA A 72 -18.29 12.95 -0.74
C ALA A 72 -18.91 13.02 0.68
N ASN A 73 -18.14 13.56 1.62
CA ASN A 73 -18.68 14.07 2.87
C ASN A 73 -19.26 15.50 2.70
N GLY A 74 -19.74 16.11 3.79
CA GLY A 74 -20.33 17.46 3.74
C GLY A 74 -19.36 18.60 3.41
N ALA A 75 -18.08 18.30 3.17
CA ALA A 75 -17.06 19.26 2.73
C ALA A 75 -16.50 18.91 1.34
N ASP A 76 -17.26 18.17 0.54
CA ASP A 76 -16.89 17.70 -0.80
C ASP A 76 -15.59 16.87 -0.88
N ARG A 77 -15.17 16.27 0.23
CA ARG A 77 -14.00 15.40 0.27
C ARG A 77 -14.41 13.96 0.08
N THR A 78 -13.74 13.29 -0.85
CA THR A 78 -13.90 11.85 -1.14
C THR A 78 -12.67 11.06 -0.70
N LEU A 79 -12.81 9.75 -0.50
CA LEU A 79 -11.65 8.91 -0.19
C LEU A 79 -10.62 8.95 -1.34
N LYS A 80 -11.09 8.99 -2.59
CA LYS A 80 -10.21 9.15 -3.77
C LYS A 80 -9.39 10.43 -3.71
N GLY A 81 -10.04 11.56 -3.40
CA GLY A 81 -9.37 12.85 -3.26
C GLY A 81 -8.32 12.82 -2.15
N ILE A 82 -8.68 12.28 -0.98
CA ILE A 82 -7.77 12.13 0.15
C ILE A 82 -6.56 11.26 -0.21
N LEU A 83 -6.77 10.11 -0.85
CA LEU A 83 -5.69 9.21 -1.26
C LEU A 83 -4.77 9.82 -2.32
N GLY A 84 -5.30 10.68 -3.20
CA GLY A 84 -4.56 11.39 -4.23
C GLY A 84 -3.96 12.74 -3.82
N ASP A 85 -4.21 13.21 -2.61
CA ASP A 85 -3.70 14.48 -2.10
C ASP A 85 -2.24 14.36 -1.62
N PRO A 86 -1.26 15.03 -2.24
CA PRO A 86 0.14 14.94 -1.83
C PRO A 86 0.41 15.46 -0.41
N ASP A 87 -0.45 16.34 0.12
CA ASP A 87 -0.27 16.99 1.42
C ASP A 87 -0.84 16.17 2.59
N VAL A 88 -1.66 15.15 2.30
CA VAL A 88 -2.10 14.18 3.31
C VAL A 88 -1.11 13.01 3.33
N PRO A 89 -0.30 12.82 4.39
CA PRO A 89 0.68 11.74 4.43
C PRO A 89 0.03 10.37 4.58
N LYS A 90 0.45 9.41 3.75
CA LYS A 90 0.07 7.99 3.85
C LYS A 90 1.27 7.10 4.03
N TYR A 91 1.17 6.16 4.95
CA TYR A 91 2.19 5.18 5.23
C TYR A 91 1.67 3.78 4.91
N PHE A 92 2.45 3.05 4.12
CA PHE A 92 2.17 1.67 3.73
C PHE A 92 3.36 0.79 4.07
N TRP A 93 3.12 -0.51 4.24
CA TRP A 93 4.18 -1.51 4.28
C TRP A 93 4.24 -2.27 2.94
N GLY A 94 5.01 -1.75 1.97
CA GLY A 94 5.15 -2.38 0.65
C GLY A 94 4.00 -2.07 -0.32
N VAL A 95 3.88 -0.81 -0.75
CA VAL A 95 2.69 -0.24 -1.44
C VAL A 95 2.43 -0.72 -2.88
N ARG A 96 3.30 -1.56 -3.44
CA ARG A 96 3.34 -1.82 -4.90
C ARG A 96 2.03 -2.42 -5.42
N ASN A 97 1.51 -3.43 -4.73
CA ASN A 97 0.29 -4.12 -5.12
C ASN A 97 -0.95 -3.29 -4.74
N ASP A 98 -0.91 -2.59 -3.60
CA ASP A 98 -1.97 -1.67 -3.17
C ASP A 98 -2.21 -0.57 -4.20
N ALA A 99 -1.14 0.07 -4.67
CA ALA A 99 -1.20 1.13 -5.67
C ALA A 99 -1.74 0.63 -7.02
N ASP A 100 -1.30 -0.55 -7.45
CA ASP A 100 -1.76 -1.16 -8.70
C ASP A 100 -3.25 -1.54 -8.63
N ALA A 101 -3.71 -2.04 -7.49
CA ALA A 101 -5.12 -2.34 -7.23
C ALA A 101 -5.97 -1.05 -7.21
N LEU A 102 -5.54 -0.03 -6.46
CA LEU A 102 -6.21 1.27 -6.38
C LEU A 102 -6.38 1.94 -7.74
N TRP A 103 -5.34 1.91 -8.57
CA TRP A 103 -5.39 2.49 -9.91
C TRP A 103 -6.27 1.66 -10.85
N SER A 104 -6.06 0.35 -10.89
CA SER A 104 -6.68 -0.51 -11.89
C SER A 104 -8.18 -0.70 -11.65
N HIS A 105 -8.59 -0.83 -10.39
CA HIS A 105 -9.98 -1.08 -10.02
C HIS A 105 -10.81 0.21 -9.87
N HIS A 106 -10.23 1.28 -9.30
CA HIS A 106 -11.00 2.48 -8.92
C HIS A 106 -10.41 3.81 -9.42
N ARG A 107 -9.36 3.76 -10.27
CA ARG A 107 -8.69 4.95 -10.83
C ARG A 107 -8.21 5.92 -9.75
N VAL A 108 -7.79 5.40 -8.60
CA VAL A 108 -7.21 6.20 -7.52
C VAL A 108 -5.70 6.32 -7.77
N ARG A 109 -5.23 7.54 -8.04
CA ARG A 109 -3.80 7.83 -8.21
C ARG A 109 -3.23 8.26 -6.87
N LEU A 110 -2.57 7.34 -6.17
CA LEU A 110 -1.95 7.63 -4.87
C LEU A 110 -0.89 8.74 -4.96
N ALA A 111 -0.89 9.63 -3.97
CA ALA A 111 0.15 10.64 -3.75
C ALA A 111 0.40 10.84 -2.24
N GLY A 112 1.54 11.46 -1.88
CA GLY A 112 1.91 11.68 -0.47
C GLY A 112 2.27 10.40 0.28
N VAL A 113 2.79 9.39 -0.43
CA VAL A 113 3.06 8.04 0.10
C VAL A 113 4.48 7.92 0.62
N THR A 114 4.62 7.34 1.81
CA THR A 114 5.87 6.82 2.35
C THR A 114 5.78 5.30 2.50
N ASP A 115 6.63 4.56 1.78
CA ASP A 115 6.75 3.11 1.95
C ASP A 115 7.69 2.80 3.12
N VAL A 116 7.12 2.39 4.24
CA VAL A 116 7.84 2.08 5.48
C VAL A 116 8.75 0.86 5.30
N GLN A 117 8.42 -0.07 4.41
CA GLN A 117 9.28 -1.23 4.12
C GLN A 117 10.61 -0.79 3.49
N LEU A 118 10.58 0.22 2.61
CA LEU A 118 11.78 0.77 1.99
C LEU A 118 12.59 1.59 3.00
N LEU A 119 11.92 2.39 3.83
CA LEU A 119 12.59 3.12 4.92
C LEU A 119 13.27 2.16 5.89
N GLU A 120 12.59 1.10 6.31
CA GLU A 120 13.17 0.11 7.20
C GLU A 120 14.40 -0.54 6.56
N ASN A 121 14.32 -0.97 5.30
CA ASN A 121 15.47 -1.52 4.57
C ASN A 121 16.65 -0.52 4.47
N ALA A 122 16.36 0.76 4.23
CA ALA A 122 17.37 1.81 4.14
C ALA A 122 18.13 2.01 5.46
N THR A 123 17.43 1.89 6.60
CA THR A 123 18.02 2.07 7.95
C THR A 123 18.88 0.90 8.43
N ARG A 124 18.84 -0.27 7.76
CA ARG A 124 19.64 -1.43 8.18
C ARG A 124 21.14 -1.16 7.99
N ARG A 125 21.96 -1.62 8.93
CA ARG A 125 23.42 -1.70 8.76
C ARG A 125 23.86 -2.95 7.98
N ALA A 126 23.02 -3.98 8.01
CA ALA A 126 23.29 -5.27 7.36
C ALA A 126 22.81 -5.28 5.90
N ASN A 127 22.80 -6.46 5.30
CA ASN A 127 22.38 -6.68 3.91
C ASN A 127 21.01 -6.04 3.58
N LYS A 128 20.98 -5.25 2.50
CA LYS A 128 19.82 -4.49 1.98
C LYS A 128 19.23 -5.06 0.70
N THR A 129 19.71 -6.21 0.22
CA THR A 129 19.28 -6.84 -1.05
C THR A 129 17.89 -7.48 -0.95
N ARG A 130 17.34 -7.63 0.26
CA ARG A 130 16.04 -8.25 0.49
C ARG A 130 15.16 -7.40 1.42
N LEU A 131 13.93 -7.15 0.99
CA LEU A 131 12.90 -6.54 1.83
C LEU A 131 12.35 -7.56 2.84
N TRP A 132 12.02 -7.09 4.04
CA TRP A 132 11.40 -7.94 5.05
C TRP A 132 9.88 -7.78 5.05
N GLY A 133 9.19 -8.87 5.38
CA GLY A 133 7.76 -8.82 5.72
C GLY A 133 7.55 -8.07 7.04
N LEU A 134 6.35 -7.52 7.22
CA LEU A 134 5.99 -6.72 8.40
C LEU A 134 6.24 -7.48 9.71
N ASN A 135 5.92 -8.77 9.74
CA ASN A 135 6.13 -9.64 10.90
C ASN A 135 7.60 -9.66 11.38
N MET A 136 8.56 -9.68 10.44
CA MET A 136 9.99 -9.70 10.77
C MET A 136 10.45 -8.33 11.29
N ALA A 137 9.98 -7.25 10.67
CA ALA A 137 10.29 -5.91 11.14
C ALA A 137 9.72 -5.65 12.55
N VAL A 138 8.46 -6.02 12.80
CA VAL A 138 7.83 -5.91 14.13
C VAL A 138 8.65 -6.64 15.19
N LYS A 139 9.04 -7.89 14.93
CA LYS A 139 9.87 -8.67 15.88
C LYS A 139 11.19 -7.98 16.20
N ARG A 140 11.84 -7.39 15.20
CA ARG A 140 13.17 -6.79 15.37
C ARG A 140 13.11 -5.42 16.05
N HIS A 141 12.16 -4.57 15.65
CA HIS A 141 12.12 -3.17 16.06
C HIS A 141 11.26 -2.94 17.31
N LEU A 142 10.20 -3.72 17.49
CA LEU A 142 9.28 -3.53 18.62
C LEU A 142 9.51 -4.52 19.75
N LYS A 143 10.21 -5.64 19.50
CA LYS A 143 10.45 -6.73 20.47
C LYS A 143 9.20 -7.03 21.32
N PRO A 144 8.04 -7.27 20.69
CA PRO A 144 6.79 -7.41 21.43
C PRO A 144 6.85 -8.63 22.36
N ARG A 145 6.17 -8.55 23.51
CA ARG A 145 5.97 -9.72 24.39
C ARG A 145 5.31 -10.85 23.59
N GLN A 146 5.69 -12.09 23.87
CA GLN A 146 5.32 -13.27 23.08
C GLN A 146 3.79 -13.45 22.97
N GLU A 147 3.04 -12.98 23.96
CA GLU A 147 1.56 -12.92 24.01
C GLU A 147 0.92 -12.17 22.83
N VAL A 148 1.62 -11.20 22.22
CA VAL A 148 1.12 -10.39 21.10
C VAL A 148 1.36 -11.08 19.74
N LEU A 149 2.33 -11.99 19.67
CA LEU A 149 2.64 -12.73 18.46
C LEU A 149 1.83 -14.02 18.44
N GLY A 150 0.70 -14.02 17.73
CA GLY A 150 -0.15 -15.21 17.60
C GLY A 150 0.61 -16.48 17.15
N PRO A 151 0.00 -17.67 17.33
CA PRO A 151 0.66 -18.98 17.14
C PRO A 151 1.19 -19.24 15.71
N GLY A 152 0.90 -18.39 14.73
CA GLY A 152 1.41 -18.44 13.36
C GLY A 152 2.78 -17.77 13.14
N SER A 153 3.46 -17.29 14.18
CA SER A 153 4.69 -16.49 14.05
C SER A 153 5.95 -17.29 13.68
N ARG A 154 5.87 -18.59 13.37
CA ARG A 154 6.99 -19.33 12.76
C ARG A 154 7.23 -18.83 11.33
N PRO A 155 8.49 -18.68 10.88
CA PRO A 155 8.74 -18.40 9.47
C PRO A 155 8.18 -19.56 8.65
N ARG A 156 7.06 -19.33 7.95
CA ARG A 156 6.69 -20.19 6.83
C ARG A 156 7.84 -20.07 5.85
N ARG A 157 8.54 -21.18 5.61
CA ARG A 157 9.41 -21.31 4.44
C ARG A 157 8.50 -21.05 3.26
N ALA A 158 8.55 -19.84 2.70
CA ALA A 158 7.88 -19.57 1.45
C ALA A 158 8.57 -20.47 0.43
N SER A 159 7.97 -21.62 0.15
CA SER A 159 8.16 -22.29 -1.12
C SER A 159 7.66 -21.31 -2.16
N VAL A 160 8.60 -20.57 -2.74
CA VAL A 160 8.36 -19.76 -3.92
C VAL A 160 7.90 -20.73 -5.00
N PRO A 161 6.67 -20.60 -5.56
CA PRO A 161 6.26 -21.42 -6.68
C PRO A 161 7.25 -21.23 -7.83
N SER A 162 7.61 -22.31 -8.53
CA SER A 162 8.60 -22.35 -9.62
C SER A 162 8.44 -21.22 -10.66
N TRP A 163 7.21 -20.74 -10.86
CA TRP A 163 6.91 -19.68 -11.82
C TRP A 163 7.36 -18.26 -11.41
N MET A 164 7.79 -18.03 -10.16
CA MET A 164 8.28 -16.72 -9.69
C MET A 164 9.81 -16.53 -9.87
N LEU A 165 10.52 -17.52 -10.44
CA LEU A 165 11.99 -17.49 -10.63
C LEU A 165 12.46 -17.20 -12.06
N THR A 166 11.58 -17.03 -13.04
CA THR A 166 11.97 -16.73 -14.42
C THR A 166 11.56 -15.33 -14.86
N ARG A 167 12.28 -14.32 -14.38
CA ARG A 167 12.65 -13.14 -15.18
C ARG A 167 14.05 -12.69 -14.78
N THR A 168 15.04 -13.38 -15.34
CA THR A 168 16.37 -12.81 -15.52
C THR A 168 16.23 -11.49 -16.26
N CYS A 169 16.81 -10.44 -15.69
CA CYS A 169 17.00 -9.16 -16.35
C CYS A 169 17.93 -9.39 -17.55
N SER A 170 17.38 -9.42 -18.76
CA SER A 170 18.19 -9.41 -19.98
C SER A 170 18.94 -8.09 -20.02
N ARG A 171 20.28 -8.18 -20.10
CA ARG A 171 21.18 -7.07 -20.39
C ARG A 171 20.60 -6.17 -21.47
N VAL A 172 20.41 -4.89 -21.14
CA VAL A 172 20.50 -3.81 -22.12
C VAL A 172 21.94 -3.81 -22.65
N GLY A 173 22.10 -4.12 -23.94
CA GLY A 173 23.38 -4.02 -24.64
C GLY A 173 23.82 -2.56 -24.81
N PRO A 174 25.12 -2.31 -25.01
CA PRO A 174 25.64 -0.95 -25.14
C PRO A 174 25.14 -0.28 -26.43
N TRP A 175 24.80 0.99 -26.29
CA TRP A 175 24.47 1.93 -27.36
C TRP A 175 25.70 2.13 -28.26
N LEU A 176 25.58 1.87 -29.57
CA LEU A 176 26.59 2.24 -30.57
C LEU A 176 26.19 3.60 -31.19
N PRO A 177 27.11 4.57 -31.32
CA PRO A 177 26.82 5.81 -32.03
C PRO A 177 26.79 5.58 -33.55
N GLY A 178 25.80 6.19 -34.21
CA GLY A 178 25.52 6.01 -35.63
C GLY A 178 26.64 6.51 -36.56
N SER A 179 26.87 5.75 -37.63
CA SER A 179 27.73 6.15 -38.74
C SER A 179 26.96 7.03 -39.72
N SER A 180 27.57 8.17 -40.03
CA SER A 180 27.22 9.17 -41.03
C SER A 180 26.98 8.58 -42.42
N GLY A 181 25.94 9.08 -43.10
CA GLY A 181 25.66 8.77 -44.49
C GLY A 181 26.68 9.40 -45.44
N THR A 182 26.98 8.68 -46.53
CA THR A 182 27.67 9.19 -47.72
C THR A 182 26.69 9.29 -48.88
N ALA A 183 26.67 10.46 -49.52
CA ALA A 183 25.91 10.79 -50.71
C ALA A 183 26.41 10.03 -51.96
N PRO A 184 25.56 9.81 -52.98
CA PRO A 184 26.01 9.22 -54.23
C PRO A 184 26.67 10.27 -55.13
N THR A 185 27.74 9.88 -55.81
CA THR A 185 28.35 10.66 -56.90
C THR A 185 28.14 9.90 -58.21
N THR A 186 27.58 10.62 -59.19
CA THR A 186 27.47 10.36 -60.65
C THR A 186 26.75 9.10 -61.12
#